data_AF-A0A8T5UMP1-F1
#
_entry.id   AF-A0A8T5UMP1-F1
#
_cell.length_a   1.000
_cell.length_b   1.000
_cell.length_c   1.000
_cell.angle_alpha   90.00
_cell.angle_beta   90.00
_cell.angle_gamma   90.00
#
_symmetry.space_group_name_H-M   'P 1'
#
loop_
_entity.id
_entity.type
_entity.pdbx_description
1 polymer ?
#
loop_
_entity_poly.entity_id
_entity_poly.type
_entity_poly.pdbx_seq_one_letter_code
_entity_poly.pdbx_strand_id
1 'polypeptide(L)'
;MALNTNIKQLHLIVSALERFKTRKNNLFSLDKLTAYLNITDRELEEVLELLFRFQHLFSVILDDHILCKKWRNDKCYLILKLKSDITCLDSSILKEAEINQTQVNLLSDVIYYFQHVKIGKGFTVRGNGTELSKKVKQLNRSHPYFFEHRGNGLIYPSKLAVEAGKLIQSYNRSKKKLSKFQIEDFIIQIV
;
A
#
# COMPACT_ATOMS: atom_id res chain seq x y z
N MET A 1 -15.28 0.08 -25.21
CA MET A 1 -15.16 -0.55 -23.88
C MET A 1 -14.47 -1.92 -23.98
N ALA A 2 -13.19 -1.96 -24.39
CA ALA A 2 -12.46 -3.21 -24.70
C ALA A 2 -11.27 -3.51 -23.77
N LEU A 3 -11.09 -2.72 -22.70
CA LEU A 3 -9.89 -2.79 -21.85
C LEU A 3 -9.96 -3.86 -20.73
N ASN A 4 -11.05 -4.63 -20.64
CA ASN A 4 -11.41 -5.32 -19.39
C ASN A 4 -11.50 -6.86 -19.48
N THR A 5 -11.27 -7.46 -20.65
CA THR A 5 -11.33 -8.93 -20.80
C THR A 5 -9.97 -9.58 -20.52
N ASN A 6 -8.89 -9.01 -21.08
CA ASN A 6 -7.54 -9.57 -20.99
C ASN A 6 -6.98 -9.52 -19.55
N ILE A 7 -7.24 -8.43 -18.81
CA ILE A 7 -6.81 -8.30 -17.41
C ILE A 7 -7.57 -9.30 -16.51
N LYS A 8 -8.87 -9.51 -16.77
CA LYS A 8 -9.67 -10.50 -16.04
C LYS A 8 -9.16 -11.92 -16.28
N GLN A 9 -8.78 -12.26 -17.51
CA GLN A 9 -8.18 -13.56 -17.83
C GLN A 9 -6.87 -13.78 -17.07
N LEU A 10 -5.99 -12.77 -17.00
CA LEU A 10 -4.76 -12.85 -16.20
C LEU A 10 -5.06 -13.10 -14.71
N HIS A 11 -6.05 -12.43 -14.13
CA HIS A 11 -6.47 -12.70 -12.75
C HIS A 11 -6.98 -14.13 -12.56
N LEU A 12 -7.78 -14.65 -13.50
CA LEU A 12 -8.27 -16.03 -13.44
C LEU A 12 -7.12 -17.05 -13.51
N ILE A 13 -6.12 -16.80 -14.35
CA ILE A 13 -4.91 -17.62 -14.44
C ILE A 13 -4.17 -17.63 -13.09
N VAL A 14 -3.92 -16.45 -12.51
CA VAL A 14 -3.26 -16.34 -11.20
C VAL A 14 -4.05 -17.09 -10.12
N SER A 15 -5.37 -16.89 -10.05
CA SER A 15 -6.23 -17.61 -9.09
C SER A 15 -6.24 -19.13 -9.31
N ALA A 16 -6.11 -19.61 -10.56
CA ALA A 16 -5.99 -21.03 -10.84
C ALA A 16 -4.66 -21.59 -10.31
N LEU A 17 -3.55 -20.84 -10.47
CA LEU A 17 -2.23 -21.20 -9.96
C LEU A 17 -2.14 -21.16 -8.44
N GLU A 18 -2.77 -20.20 -7.77
CA GLU A 18 -2.81 -20.12 -6.31
C GLU A 18 -3.44 -21.37 -5.66
N ARG A 19 -4.41 -21.99 -6.34
CA ARG A 19 -5.04 -23.25 -5.88
C ARG A 19 -4.08 -24.43 -5.83
N PHE A 20 -2.90 -24.36 -6.46
CA PHE A 20 -1.87 -25.41 -6.30
C PHE A 20 -1.28 -25.41 -4.89
N LYS A 21 -1.23 -24.27 -4.21
CA LYS A 21 -0.66 -24.16 -2.85
C LYS A 21 -1.41 -25.01 -1.81
N THR A 22 -2.69 -25.26 -2.03
CA THR A 22 -3.57 -25.97 -1.09
C THR A 22 -3.84 -27.42 -1.47
N ARG A 23 -3.38 -27.89 -2.64
CA ARG A 23 -3.59 -29.27 -3.10
C ARG A 23 -2.48 -30.18 -2.60
N LYS A 24 -2.87 -31.35 -2.08
CA LYS A 24 -1.93 -32.44 -1.71
C LYS A 24 -1.41 -33.22 -2.91
N ASN A 25 -2.11 -33.15 -4.04
CA ASN A 25 -1.70 -33.79 -5.29
C ASN A 25 -1.06 -32.73 -6.20
N ASN A 26 0.16 -33.00 -6.65
CA ASN A 26 0.96 -32.10 -7.48
C ASN A 26 0.48 -32.03 -8.94
N LEU A 27 -0.52 -32.85 -9.30
CA LEU A 27 -1.08 -32.90 -10.65
C LEU A 27 -2.31 -32.01 -10.79
N PHE A 28 -2.36 -31.25 -11.87
CA PHE A 28 -3.50 -30.42 -12.27
C PHE A 28 -3.84 -30.73 -13.72
N SER A 29 -5.10 -31.09 -13.98
CA SER A 29 -5.57 -31.39 -15.34
C SER A 29 -5.66 -30.09 -16.15
N LEU A 30 -5.00 -30.08 -17.31
CA LEU A 30 -5.06 -28.98 -18.26
C LEU A 30 -6.47 -28.81 -18.83
N ASP A 31 -7.24 -29.90 -18.97
CA ASP A 31 -8.66 -29.83 -19.38
C ASP A 31 -9.52 -29.06 -18.38
N LYS A 32 -9.20 -29.18 -17.08
CA LYS A 32 -9.86 -28.36 -16.04
C LYS A 32 -9.42 -26.90 -16.12
N LEU A 33 -8.19 -26.63 -16.58
CA LEU A 33 -7.70 -25.25 -16.77
C LEU A 33 -8.40 -24.59 -17.97
N THR A 34 -8.51 -25.29 -19.11
CA THR A 34 -9.19 -24.79 -20.31
C THR A 34 -10.66 -24.53 -20.03
N ALA A 35 -11.34 -25.47 -19.36
CA ALA A 35 -12.74 -25.29 -18.95
C ALA A 35 -12.91 -24.12 -17.97
N TYR A 36 -11.98 -23.93 -17.02
CA TYR A 36 -12.06 -22.85 -16.03
C TYR A 36 -11.79 -21.47 -16.63
N LEU A 37 -10.84 -21.37 -17.56
CA LEU A 37 -10.48 -20.12 -18.24
C LEU A 37 -11.38 -19.84 -19.45
N ASN A 38 -12.19 -20.82 -19.87
CA ASN A 38 -13.02 -20.79 -21.06
C ASN A 38 -12.19 -20.43 -22.31
N ILE A 39 -11.09 -21.16 -22.51
CA ILE A 39 -10.13 -20.97 -23.61
C ILE A 39 -10.00 -22.23 -24.45
N THR A 40 -9.54 -22.06 -25.68
CA THR A 40 -9.22 -23.13 -26.63
C THR A 40 -7.87 -23.78 -26.32
N ASP A 41 -7.62 -24.98 -26.86
CA ASP A 41 -6.34 -25.69 -26.69
C ASP A 41 -5.15 -24.90 -27.25
N ARG A 42 -5.36 -24.12 -28.31
CA ARG A 42 -4.32 -23.24 -28.87
C ARG A 42 -3.97 -22.10 -27.90
N GLU A 43 -4.98 -21.45 -27.31
CA GLU A 43 -4.79 -20.40 -26.31
C GLU A 43 -4.17 -20.95 -25.01
N LEU A 44 -4.46 -22.22 -24.67
CA LEU A 44 -3.84 -22.90 -23.54
C LEU A 44 -2.32 -22.98 -23.71
N GLU A 45 -1.83 -23.41 -24.88
CA GLU A 45 -0.40 -23.49 -25.14
C GLU A 45 0.29 -22.13 -25.02
N GLU A 46 -0.32 -21.07 -25.55
CA GLU A 46 0.19 -19.69 -25.42
C GLU A 46 0.23 -19.23 -23.95
N VAL A 47 -0.78 -19.59 -23.14
CA VAL A 47 -0.81 -19.32 -21.70
C VAL A 47 0.30 -20.10 -20.99
N LEU A 48 0.50 -21.38 -21.29
CA LEU A 48 1.53 -22.21 -20.68
C LEU A 48 2.93 -21.68 -21.00
N GLU A 49 3.19 -21.30 -22.26
CA GLU A 49 4.46 -20.68 -22.66
C GLU A 49 4.72 -19.42 -21.82
N LEU A 50 3.72 -18.55 -21.68
CA LEU A 50 3.84 -17.32 -20.90
C LEU A 50 4.12 -17.62 -19.42
N LEU A 51 3.45 -18.61 -18.83
CA LEU A 51 3.67 -19.03 -17.45
C LEU A 51 5.09 -19.54 -17.21
N PHE A 52 5.62 -20.38 -18.10
CA PHE A 52 6.99 -20.87 -17.97
C PHE A 52 8.02 -19.76 -18.19
N ARG A 53 7.75 -18.81 -19.08
CA ARG A 53 8.60 -17.63 -19.26
C ARG A 53 8.61 -16.75 -18.01
N PHE A 54 7.46 -16.53 -17.37
CA PHE A 54 7.40 -15.81 -16.10
C PHE A 54 8.13 -16.57 -14.98
N GLN A 55 7.94 -17.89 -14.90
CA GLN A 55 8.67 -18.72 -13.94
C GLN A 55 10.18 -18.54 -14.11
N HIS A 56 10.69 -18.66 -15.34
CA HIS A 56 12.11 -18.46 -15.63
C HIS A 56 12.59 -17.05 -15.29
N LEU A 57 11.81 -16.02 -15.65
CA LEU A 57 12.12 -14.63 -15.33
C LEU A 57 12.28 -14.42 -13.82
N PHE A 58 11.36 -14.94 -13.00
CA PHE A 58 11.38 -14.71 -11.56
C PHE A 58 12.31 -15.64 -10.79
N SER A 59 12.56 -16.86 -11.28
CA SER A 59 13.39 -17.84 -10.59
C SER A 59 14.85 -17.81 -11.00
N VAL A 60 15.18 -17.25 -12.17
CA VAL A 60 16.55 -17.24 -12.70
C VAL A 60 17.03 -15.81 -12.93
N ILE A 61 16.31 -15.04 -13.74
CA ILE A 61 16.77 -13.71 -14.15
C ILE A 61 16.72 -12.73 -12.98
N LEU A 62 15.62 -12.75 -12.22
CA LEU A 62 15.39 -11.88 -11.09
C LEU A 62 15.63 -12.59 -9.75
N ASP A 63 16.41 -13.67 -9.72
CA ASP A 63 16.51 -14.53 -8.53
C ASP A 63 16.82 -13.74 -7.25
N ASP A 64 17.84 -12.89 -7.24
CA ASP A 64 18.14 -12.07 -6.04
C ASP A 64 17.40 -10.73 -5.96
N HIS A 65 16.47 -10.49 -6.89
CA HIS A 65 15.82 -9.20 -7.06
C HIS A 65 14.30 -9.29 -6.92
N ILE A 66 13.69 -8.18 -6.49
CA ILE A 66 12.24 -8.02 -6.42
C ILE A 66 11.85 -6.79 -7.21
N LEU A 67 10.80 -6.93 -8.02
CA LEU A 67 10.17 -5.81 -8.70
C LEU A 67 9.32 -5.01 -7.72
N CYS A 68 9.59 -3.71 -7.63
CA CYS A 68 8.82 -2.76 -6.83
C CYS A 68 8.34 -1.60 -7.67
N LYS A 69 7.23 -0.97 -7.25
CA LYS A 69 6.81 0.32 -7.80
C LYS A 69 7.54 1.45 -7.07
N LYS A 70 8.03 2.45 -7.80
CA LYS A 70 8.62 3.68 -7.24
C LYS A 70 8.10 4.90 -7.99
N TRP A 71 7.61 5.88 -7.25
CA TRP A 71 7.24 7.16 -7.83
C TRP A 71 8.42 8.12 -7.82
N ARG A 72 8.61 8.85 -8.94
CA ARG A 72 9.59 9.94 -9.05
C ARG A 72 9.03 11.00 -9.98
N ASN A 73 8.96 12.25 -9.52
CA ASN A 73 8.44 13.38 -10.31
C ASN A 73 7.06 13.08 -10.94
N ASP A 74 6.10 12.66 -10.12
CA ASP A 74 4.72 12.30 -10.52
C ASP A 74 4.59 11.18 -11.57
N LYS A 75 5.67 10.44 -11.83
CA LYS A 75 5.68 9.26 -12.71
C LYS A 75 5.92 8.00 -11.89
N CYS A 76 5.20 6.92 -12.23
CA CYS A 76 5.37 5.60 -11.63
C CYS A 76 6.35 4.78 -12.47
N TYR A 77 7.41 4.30 -11.82
CA TYR A 77 8.42 3.43 -12.42
C TYR A 77 8.37 2.05 -11.78
N LEU A 78 8.77 1.06 -12.55
CA LEU A 78 9.14 -0.26 -12.05
C LEU A 78 10.63 -0.24 -11.74
N ILE A 79 11.01 -0.65 -10.54
CA ILE A 79 12.41 -0.73 -10.11
C ILE A 79 12.72 -2.13 -9.58
N LEU A 80 13.99 -2.51 -9.63
CA LEU A 80 14.51 -3.70 -9.00
C LEU A 80 15.16 -3.33 -7.67
N LYS A 81 14.87 -4.09 -6.61
CA LYS A 81 15.56 -4.03 -5.32
C LYS A 81 16.15 -5.40 -5.01
N LEU A 82 17.26 -5.46 -4.29
CA LEU A 82 17.81 -6.72 -3.80
C LEU A 82 16.93 -7.30 -2.71
N LYS A 83 16.77 -8.62 -2.67
CA LYS A 83 16.05 -9.34 -1.61
C LYS A 83 16.65 -9.06 -0.22
N SER A 84 17.97 -8.90 -0.13
CA SER A 84 18.69 -8.58 1.12
C SER A 84 18.36 -7.21 1.72
N ASP A 85 17.97 -6.26 0.88
CA ASP A 85 17.63 -4.90 1.31
C ASP A 85 16.23 -4.84 1.94
N ILE A 86 15.46 -5.92 1.83
CA ILE A 86 14.11 -6.05 2.40
C ILE A 86 14.23 -6.71 3.77
N THR A 87 14.65 -5.91 4.76
CA THR A 87 14.46 -6.27 6.15
C THR A 87 12.95 -6.20 6.45
N CYS A 88 12.38 -7.35 6.80
CA CYS A 88 10.97 -7.59 7.14
C CYS A 88 10.01 -7.82 5.95
N LEU A 89 9.63 -9.10 5.79
CA LEU A 89 8.41 -9.57 5.12
C LEU A 89 7.19 -8.87 5.78
N ASP A 90 6.77 -7.74 5.23
CA ASP A 90 5.42 -7.13 5.37
C ASP A 90 5.31 -5.74 4.68
N SER A 91 6.39 -5.20 4.11
CA SER A 91 6.44 -3.89 3.42
C SER A 91 6.25 -3.94 1.90
N SER A 92 6.09 -5.12 1.30
CA SER A 92 6.00 -5.29 -0.17
C SER A 92 4.66 -4.85 -0.78
N ILE A 93 3.65 -4.59 0.06
CA ILE A 93 2.38 -4.01 -0.36
C ILE A 93 2.45 -2.52 -0.04
N LEU A 94 2.57 -1.70 -1.08
CA LEU A 94 2.35 -0.26 -1.00
C LEU A 94 1.00 -0.03 -0.30
N LYS A 95 1.03 0.57 0.88
CA LYS A 95 -0.17 0.84 1.66
C LYS A 95 -0.79 2.12 1.12
N GLU A 96 -1.84 1.97 0.32
CA GLU A 96 -2.62 3.10 -0.18
C GLU A 96 -3.63 3.53 0.89
N ALA A 97 -3.64 4.83 1.15
CA ALA A 97 -4.48 5.48 2.14
C ALA A 97 -5.18 6.66 1.48
N GLU A 98 -6.51 6.64 1.49
CA GLU A 98 -7.31 7.80 1.10
C GLU A 98 -7.62 8.64 2.34
N ILE A 99 -7.36 9.94 2.24
CA ILE A 99 -7.64 10.91 3.30
C ILE A 99 -8.35 12.11 2.68
N ASN A 100 -9.39 12.63 3.32
CA ASN A 100 -10.06 13.82 2.79
C ASN A 100 -9.34 15.11 3.23
N GLN A 101 -9.65 16.23 2.56
CA GLN A 101 -9.01 17.52 2.87
C GLN A 101 -9.18 17.96 4.33
N THR A 102 -10.33 17.66 4.96
CA THR A 102 -10.59 17.99 6.38
C THR A 102 -9.64 17.23 7.30
N GLN A 103 -9.40 15.95 7.01
CA GLN A 103 -8.47 15.10 7.75
C GLN A 103 -7.01 15.50 7.50
N VAL A 104 -6.65 15.96 6.30
CA VAL A 104 -5.32 16.53 5.98
C VAL A 104 -5.04 17.77 6.84
N ASN A 105 -6.02 18.68 6.92
CA ASN A 105 -5.89 19.89 7.73
C ASN A 105 -5.74 19.52 9.22
N LEU A 106 -6.58 18.60 9.70
CA LEU A 106 -6.49 18.10 11.07
C LEU A 106 -5.13 17.45 11.36
N LEU A 107 -4.61 16.64 10.44
CA LEU A 107 -3.29 16.01 10.58
C LEU A 107 -2.20 17.09 10.70
N SER A 108 -2.22 18.11 9.83
CA SER A 108 -1.30 19.24 9.91
C SER A 108 -1.35 19.94 11.27
N ASP A 109 -2.55 20.23 11.78
CA ASP A 109 -2.75 20.90 13.08
C ASP A 109 -2.26 20.05 14.25
N VAL A 110 -2.56 18.74 14.22
CA VAL A 110 -2.13 17.77 15.24
C VAL A 110 -0.61 17.70 15.31
N ILE A 111 0.06 17.63 14.15
CA ILE A 111 1.54 17.59 14.09
C ILE A 111 2.15 18.90 14.54
N TYR A 112 1.60 20.04 14.09
CA TYR A 112 2.06 21.36 14.55
C TYR A 112 1.95 21.48 16.07
N TYR A 113 0.78 21.12 16.62
CA TYR A 113 0.52 21.18 18.05
C TYR A 113 1.44 20.25 18.84
N PHE A 114 1.70 19.03 18.35
CA PHE A 114 2.63 18.09 18.98
C PHE A 114 4.09 18.57 18.96
N GLN A 115 4.53 19.20 17.86
CA GLN A 115 5.92 19.65 17.71
C GLN A 115 6.21 20.97 18.43
N HIS A 116 5.25 21.89 18.50
CA HIS A 116 5.49 23.26 18.95
C HIS A 116 4.77 23.65 20.24
N VAL A 117 3.66 22.98 20.60
CA VAL A 117 2.84 23.36 21.77
C VAL A 117 2.92 22.31 22.88
N LYS A 118 2.73 21.03 22.55
CA LYS A 118 2.81 19.88 23.46
C LYS A 118 4.02 19.01 23.13
N ILE A 119 5.21 19.61 23.16
CA ILE A 119 6.49 18.96 22.82
C ILE A 119 6.58 17.60 23.53
N GLY A 120 6.47 16.52 22.75
CA GLY A 120 6.56 15.13 23.24
C GLY A 120 5.41 14.64 24.13
N LYS A 121 4.40 15.47 24.41
CA LYS A 121 3.24 15.09 25.22
C LYS A 121 2.12 14.57 24.31
N GLY A 122 1.80 13.28 24.44
CA GLY A 122 0.74 12.64 23.65
C GLY A 122 -0.66 13.21 23.93
N PHE A 123 -1.63 12.77 23.13
CA PHE A 123 -3.02 13.19 23.20
C PHE A 123 -3.84 12.24 24.09
N THR A 124 -4.57 12.82 25.06
CA THR A 124 -5.50 12.07 25.90
C THR A 124 -6.78 11.79 25.13
N VAL A 125 -7.16 10.50 25.04
CA VAL A 125 -8.35 10.00 24.32
C VAL A 125 -9.39 9.34 25.22
N ARG A 126 -9.06 9.16 26.51
CA ARG A 126 -9.97 8.68 27.55
C ARG A 126 -10.63 9.89 28.22
N GLY A 127 -11.96 9.90 28.30
CA GLY A 127 -12.77 10.95 28.97
C GLY A 127 -13.35 12.05 28.06
N ASN A 128 -13.97 13.06 28.67
CA ASN A 128 -14.47 14.31 28.05
C ASN A 128 -13.30 15.23 27.69
N GLY A 129 -12.47 14.79 26.73
CA GLY A 129 -11.34 15.58 26.24
C GLY A 129 -11.76 16.84 25.48
N THR A 130 -10.77 17.67 25.15
CA THR A 130 -10.97 18.84 24.29
C THR A 130 -11.51 18.46 22.92
N GLU A 131 -12.07 19.42 22.18
CA GLU A 131 -12.49 19.21 20.78
C GLU A 131 -11.36 18.64 19.91
N LEU A 132 -10.11 19.09 20.13
CA LEU A 132 -8.94 18.52 19.48
C LEU A 132 -8.73 17.04 19.82
N SER A 133 -8.85 16.66 21.10
CA SER A 133 -8.78 15.25 21.53
C SER A 133 -9.86 14.38 20.88
N LYS A 134 -11.08 14.89 20.71
CA LYS A 134 -12.16 14.17 20.02
C LYS A 134 -11.83 13.97 18.54
N LYS A 135 -11.34 15.01 17.86
CA LYS A 135 -10.91 14.94 16.46
C LYS A 135 -9.74 13.99 16.25
N VAL A 136 -8.73 14.03 17.14
CA VAL A 136 -7.61 13.06 17.15
C VAL A 136 -8.11 11.63 17.32
N LYS A 137 -9.08 11.41 18.22
CA LYS A 137 -9.69 10.08 18.41
C LYS A 137 -10.34 9.57 17.12
N GLN A 138 -11.06 10.44 16.43
CA GLN A 138 -11.72 10.10 15.17
C GLN A 138 -10.68 9.81 14.08
N LEU A 139 -9.66 10.66 13.94
CA LEU A 139 -8.59 10.45 12.97
C LEU A 139 -7.83 9.14 13.22
N ASN A 140 -7.57 8.80 14.48
CA ASN A 140 -6.94 7.52 14.83
C ASN A 140 -7.81 6.31 14.50
N ARG A 141 -9.13 6.42 14.61
CA ARG A 141 -10.05 5.34 14.21
C ARG A 141 -10.05 5.12 12.71
N SER A 142 -10.05 6.21 11.94
CA SER A 142 -10.07 6.14 10.48
C SER A 142 -8.70 5.78 9.89
N HIS A 143 -7.61 6.24 10.52
CA HIS A 143 -6.25 6.13 10.01
C HIS A 143 -5.27 5.79 11.14
N PRO A 144 -5.33 4.57 11.71
CA PRO A 144 -4.55 4.19 12.88
C PRO A 144 -3.04 4.22 12.65
N TYR A 145 -2.58 4.07 11.41
CA TYR A 145 -1.15 4.11 11.03
C TYR A 145 -0.50 5.49 11.23
N PHE A 146 -1.27 6.56 11.38
CA PHE A 146 -0.73 7.87 11.76
C PHE A 146 -0.41 8.00 13.26
N PHE A 147 -0.64 6.95 14.04
CA PHE A 147 -0.55 7.05 15.48
C PHE A 147 0.10 5.82 16.15
N GLU A 148 0.69 6.06 17.30
CA GLU A 148 1.35 5.07 18.15
C GLU A 148 0.70 5.08 19.54
N HIS A 149 0.54 3.89 20.12
CA HIS A 149 0.05 3.68 21.48
C HIS A 149 1.20 3.20 22.37
N ARG A 150 1.56 3.98 23.40
CA ARG A 150 2.70 3.69 24.30
C ARG A 150 2.28 3.18 25.69
N GLY A 151 1.12 2.51 25.78
CA GLY A 151 0.63 1.86 27.02
C GLY A 151 0.10 2.79 28.11
N ASN A 152 0.46 4.07 28.13
CA ASN A 152 0.04 5.06 29.12
C ASN A 152 -1.34 5.69 28.86
N GLY A 153 -2.13 5.13 27.93
CA GLY A 153 -3.44 5.67 27.55
C GLY A 153 -3.40 6.96 26.72
N LEU A 154 -2.21 7.40 26.29
CA LEU A 154 -2.03 8.51 25.35
C LEU A 154 -1.80 7.99 23.93
N ILE A 155 -2.19 8.80 22.96
CA ILE A 155 -1.91 8.60 21.54
C ILE A 155 -0.80 9.56 21.12
N TYR A 156 0.17 9.04 20.38
CA TYR A 156 1.28 9.83 19.84
C TYR A 156 1.23 9.80 18.31
N PRO A 157 1.58 10.89 17.60
CA PRO A 157 1.79 10.79 16.17
C PRO A 157 2.92 9.82 15.84
N SER A 158 2.72 8.96 14.84
CA SER A 158 3.77 8.08 14.33
C SER A 158 4.82 8.87 13.52
N LYS A 159 5.96 8.25 13.21
CA LYS A 159 6.94 8.84 12.28
C LYS A 159 6.31 9.24 10.95
N LEU A 160 5.49 8.37 10.38
CA LEU A 160 4.71 8.63 9.16
C LEU A 160 3.86 9.90 9.29
N ALA A 161 3.14 10.06 10.41
CA ALA A 161 2.31 11.25 10.64
C ALA A 161 3.14 12.52 10.75
N VAL A 162 4.28 12.46 11.44
CA VAL A 162 5.20 13.59 11.57
C VAL A 162 5.74 14.05 10.22
N GLU A 163 6.15 13.11 9.37
CA GLU A 163 6.62 13.41 8.02
C GLU A 163 5.50 13.93 7.12
N ALA A 164 4.30 13.35 7.25
CA ALA A 164 3.11 13.81 6.52
C ALA A 164 2.75 15.24 6.90
N GLY A 165 2.71 15.56 8.19
CA GLY A 165 2.43 16.91 8.66
C GLY A 165 3.45 17.93 8.15
N LYS A 166 4.74 17.59 8.16
CA LYS A 166 5.80 18.48 7.62
C LYS A 166 5.61 18.73 6.12
N LEU A 167 5.34 17.69 5.34
CA LEU A 167 5.07 17.82 3.90
C LEU A 167 3.83 18.69 3.65
N ILE A 168 2.71 18.39 4.30
CA ILE A 168 1.46 19.15 4.18
C ILE A 168 1.69 20.63 4.51
N GLN A 169 2.39 20.93 5.61
CA GLN A 169 2.72 22.31 5.99
C GLN A 169 3.58 23.02 4.94
N SER A 170 4.56 22.33 4.35
CA SER A 170 5.39 22.86 3.27
C SER A 170 4.57 23.18 2.02
N TYR A 171 3.67 22.27 1.63
CA TYR A 171 2.77 22.48 0.50
C TYR A 171 1.82 23.66 0.73
N ASN A 172 1.22 23.75 1.93
CA ASN A 172 0.35 24.86 2.31
C ASN A 172 1.07 26.21 2.21
N ARG A 173 2.33 26.29 2.65
CA ARG A 173 3.16 27.51 2.51
C ARG A 173 3.42 27.86 1.04
N SER A 174 3.58 26.86 0.18
CA SER A 174 3.83 27.05 -1.25
C SER A 174 2.58 27.35 -2.09
N LYS A 175 1.38 27.37 -1.47
CA LYS A 175 0.07 27.52 -2.14
C LYS A 175 -0.19 26.54 -3.29
N LYS A 176 0.52 25.41 -3.33
CA LYS A 176 0.33 24.34 -4.32
C LYS A 176 -0.73 23.36 -3.83
N LYS A 177 -1.60 22.91 -4.73
CA LYS A 177 -2.59 21.88 -4.42
C LYS A 177 -1.89 20.54 -4.22
N LEU A 178 -2.03 19.97 -3.03
CA LEU A 178 -1.59 18.62 -2.73
C LEU A 178 -2.75 17.67 -3.08
N SER A 179 -2.57 16.81 -4.06
CA SER A 179 -3.54 15.76 -4.43
C SER A 179 -3.09 14.38 -3.99
N LYS A 180 -1.77 14.17 -3.86
CA LYS A 180 -1.15 12.90 -3.50
C LYS A 180 0.27 13.14 -2.99
N PHE A 181 0.71 12.33 -2.04
CA PHE A 181 2.11 12.30 -1.60
C PHE A 181 2.52 10.92 -1.11
N GLN A 182 3.82 10.64 -1.15
CA GLN A 182 4.40 9.37 -0.70
C GLN A 182 5.33 9.63 0.48
N ILE A 183 5.24 8.74 1.48
CA ILE A 183 6.16 8.70 2.62
C ILE A 183 6.50 7.24 2.86
N GLU A 184 7.78 6.91 2.75
CA GLU A 184 8.25 5.51 2.81
C GLU A 184 7.41 4.61 1.87
N ASP A 185 6.74 3.60 2.42
CA ASP A 185 5.92 2.63 1.70
C ASP A 185 4.42 2.99 1.67
N PHE A 186 4.05 4.20 2.12
CA PHE A 186 2.67 4.70 2.09
C PHE A 186 2.44 5.69 0.95
N ILE A 187 1.36 5.47 0.20
CA ILE A 187 0.79 6.46 -0.70
C ILE A 187 -0.44 7.06 -0.03
N ILE A 188 -0.42 8.36 0.18
CA ILE A 188 -1.56 9.10 0.71
C ILE A 188 -2.19 9.88 -0.44
N GLN A 189 -3.42 9.51 -0.80
CA GLN A 189 -4.22 10.20 -1.80
C GLN A 189 -5.24 11.09 -1.11
N ILE A 190 -5.34 12.35 -1.56
CA ILE A 190 -6.30 13.31 -1.03
C ILE A 190 -7.56 13.28 -1.90
N VAL A 191 -8.67 12.88 -1.29
CA VAL A 191 -10.01 12.76 -1.93
C VAL A 191 -10.97 13.86 -1.51
#